data_AF-A0A938QQP5-F1
#
_entry.id   AF-A0A938QQP5-F1
#
_cell.length_a   1.000
_cell.length_b   1.000
_cell.length_c   1.000
_cell.angle_alpha   90.00
_cell.angle_beta   90.00
_cell.angle_gamma   90.00
#
_symmetry.space_group_name_H-M   'P 1'
#
loop_
_entity.id
_entity.type
_entity.pdbx_description
1 polymer ?
#
loop_
_entity_poly.entity_id
_entity_poly.type
_entity_poly.pdbx_seq_one_letter_code
_entity_poly.pdbx_strand_id
1 'polypeptide(L)'
;MKWWFIILKSLRKALEGLFARPLVFLVAAGCGGLGILMLFWRPGPNWWIGVRTPWTFADRKIWDKAWRLAAVFLLGMGIGILISRKLFFISLLHLVILGLLYPMFLYRRKYGTLRYWKDVGWIDYRPVARCRRCGHFQKLNDGAVFKEARCEACGFVFG
;
A
#
# COMPACT_ATOMS: atom_id res chain seq x y z
N MET A 1 -47.34 14.49 22.85
CA MET A 1 -46.56 14.21 21.62
C MET A 1 -45.03 14.08 21.81
N LYS A 2 -44.37 14.66 22.82
CA LYS A 2 -42.89 14.59 22.99
C LYS A 2 -42.34 13.20 23.41
N TRP A 3 -43.13 12.38 24.10
CA TRP A 3 -42.71 11.05 24.60
C TRP A 3 -42.39 10.05 23.48
N TRP A 4 -43.11 10.11 22.36
CA TRP A 4 -42.87 9.22 21.21
C TRP A 4 -41.48 9.43 20.61
N PHE A 5 -41.01 10.68 20.52
CA PHE A 5 -39.67 11.01 20.03
C PHE A 5 -38.53 10.49 20.92
N ILE A 6 -38.74 10.45 22.24
CA ILE A 6 -37.76 9.94 23.20
C ILE A 6 -37.65 8.42 23.06
N ILE A 7 -38.78 7.73 22.99
CA ILE A 7 -38.83 6.27 22.80
C ILE A 7 -38.19 5.89 21.47
N LEU A 8 -38.54 6.59 20.37
CA LEU A 8 -37.94 6.32 19.06
C LEU A 8 -36.41 6.53 19.04
N LYS A 9 -35.91 7.59 19.70
CA LYS A 9 -34.46 7.85 19.82
C LYS A 9 -33.75 6.77 20.63
N SER A 10 -34.34 6.33 21.74
CA SER A 10 -33.78 5.25 22.56
C SER A 10 -33.77 3.92 21.81
N LEU A 11 -34.87 3.59 21.13
CA LEU A 11 -34.99 2.36 20.33
C LEU A 11 -33.99 2.35 19.18
N ARG A 12 -33.82 3.49 18.49
CA ARG A 12 -32.81 3.67 17.45
C ARG A 12 -31.39 3.49 17.97
N LYS A 13 -31.03 4.10 19.11
CA LYS A 13 -29.71 3.90 19.73
C LYS A 13 -29.46 2.44 20.15
N ALA A 14 -30.48 1.77 20.68
CA ALA A 14 -30.39 0.38 21.07
C ALA A 14 -30.20 -0.54 19.86
N LEU A 15 -30.97 -0.32 18.78
CA LEU A 15 -30.82 -1.00 17.49
C LEU A 15 -29.43 -0.73 16.87
N GLU A 16 -28.98 0.53 16.85
CA GLU A 16 -27.64 0.91 16.37
C GLU A 16 -26.54 0.20 17.18
N GLY A 17 -26.69 0.08 18.51
CA GLY A 17 -25.76 -0.66 19.36
C GLY A 17 -25.73 -2.17 19.10
N LEU A 18 -26.89 -2.76 18.80
CA LEU A 18 -27.03 -4.20 18.53
C LEU A 18 -26.35 -4.58 17.20
N PHE A 19 -26.54 -3.78 16.15
CA PHE A 19 -25.92 -4.02 14.84
C PHE A 19 -24.45 -3.56 14.75
N ALA A 20 -24.03 -2.58 15.55
CA ALA A 20 -22.65 -2.06 15.51
C ALA A 20 -21.61 -3.04 16.05
N ARG A 21 -21.95 -3.89 17.03
CA ARG A 21 -21.02 -4.84 17.64
C ARG A 21 -20.56 -5.95 16.68
N PRO A 22 -21.45 -6.71 16.02
CA PRO A 22 -21.02 -7.74 15.07
C PRO A 22 -20.23 -7.14 13.91
N LEU A 23 -20.62 -5.94 13.42
CA LEU A 23 -19.88 -5.26 12.37
C LEU A 23 -18.43 -4.94 12.79
N VAL A 24 -18.21 -4.48 14.02
CA VAL A 24 -16.86 -4.20 14.55
C VAL A 24 -16.01 -5.47 14.55
N PHE A 25 -16.54 -6.60 15.00
CA PHE A 25 -15.79 -7.87 14.98
C PHE A 25 -15.52 -8.37 13.56
N LEU A 26 -16.46 -8.22 12.63
CA LEU A 26 -16.26 -8.58 11.23
C LEU A 26 -15.19 -7.72 10.56
N VAL A 27 -15.20 -6.40 10.79
CA VAL A 27 -14.16 -5.49 10.28
C VAL A 27 -12.81 -5.82 10.93
N ALA A 28 -12.78 -6.10 12.24
CA ALA A 28 -11.57 -6.48 12.95
C ALA A 28 -10.97 -7.79 12.39
N ALA A 29 -11.80 -8.81 12.20
CA ALA A 29 -11.40 -10.09 11.64
C ALA A 29 -10.96 -9.95 10.18
N GLY A 30 -11.67 -9.16 9.38
CA GLY A 30 -11.31 -8.90 7.98
C GLY A 30 -9.96 -8.19 7.84
N CYS A 31 -9.80 -7.02 8.49
CA CYS A 31 -8.56 -6.26 8.42
C CYS A 31 -7.40 -6.97 9.11
N GLY A 32 -7.62 -7.46 10.34
CA GLY A 32 -6.60 -8.14 11.13
C GLY A 32 -6.18 -9.47 10.50
N GLY A 33 -7.15 -10.30 10.10
CA GLY A 33 -6.89 -11.57 9.43
C GLY A 33 -6.16 -11.40 8.10
N LEU A 34 -6.58 -10.43 7.27
CA LEU A 34 -5.86 -10.12 6.03
C LEU A 34 -4.44 -9.60 6.32
N GLY A 35 -4.27 -8.73 7.32
CA GLY A 35 -2.96 -8.24 7.73
C GLY A 35 -2.01 -9.37 8.16
N ILE A 36 -2.50 -10.31 8.98
CA ILE A 36 -1.75 -11.51 9.38
C ILE A 36 -1.41 -12.35 8.15
N LEU A 37 -2.38 -12.66 7.30
CA LEU A 37 -2.17 -13.43 6.07
C LEU A 37 -1.07 -12.80 5.21
N MET A 38 -1.10 -11.49 5.00
CA MET A 38 -0.10 -10.77 4.23
C MET A 38 1.29 -10.77 4.87
N LEU A 39 1.43 -10.86 6.19
CA LEU A 39 2.75 -10.96 6.83
C LEU A 39 3.44 -12.30 6.52
N PHE A 40 2.67 -13.38 6.49
CA PHE A 40 3.16 -14.74 6.23
C PHE A 40 3.22 -15.08 4.73
N TRP A 41 2.29 -14.56 3.93
CA TRP A 41 2.23 -14.80 2.50
C TRP A 41 2.75 -13.61 1.70
N ARG A 42 3.76 -13.85 0.84
CA ARG A 42 4.42 -12.81 0.04
C ARG A 42 4.31 -13.10 -1.47
N PRO A 43 3.11 -12.96 -2.04
CA PRO A 43 2.94 -13.11 -3.47
C PRO A 43 3.70 -12.03 -4.23
N GLY A 44 4.01 -12.31 -5.49
CA GLY A 44 4.46 -11.27 -6.41
C GLY A 44 3.39 -10.20 -6.64
N PRO A 45 3.76 -9.12 -7.36
CA PRO A 45 2.81 -8.10 -7.76
C PRO A 45 1.60 -8.70 -8.45
N ASN A 46 0.40 -8.37 -7.96
CA ASN A 46 -0.85 -8.98 -8.41
C ASN A 46 -2.00 -7.95 -8.46
N TRP A 47 -3.14 -8.39 -9.01
CA TRP A 47 -4.33 -7.57 -9.21
C TRP A 47 -5.20 -7.41 -7.97
N TRP A 48 -5.11 -8.33 -7.02
CA TRP A 48 -6.14 -8.52 -6.00
C TRP A 48 -5.80 -7.79 -4.69
N ILE A 49 -4.55 -7.86 -4.26
CA ILE A 49 -4.13 -7.44 -2.91
C ILE A 49 -2.85 -6.62 -3.00
N GLY A 50 -2.72 -5.63 -2.12
CA GLY A 50 -1.52 -4.81 -1.95
C GLY A 50 -1.63 -3.41 -2.51
N VAL A 51 -0.54 -2.65 -2.37
CA VAL A 51 -0.44 -1.28 -2.88
C VAL A 51 -0.08 -1.33 -4.35
N ARG A 52 -1.04 -1.02 -5.22
CA ARG A 52 -0.91 -1.11 -6.68
C ARG A 52 -0.52 0.23 -7.28
N THR A 53 0.76 0.56 -7.19
CA THR A 53 1.33 1.71 -7.91
C THR A 53 2.22 1.25 -9.07
N PRO A 54 2.43 2.07 -10.11
CA PRO A 54 3.38 1.75 -11.18
C PRO A 54 4.78 1.40 -10.63
N TRP A 55 5.21 2.08 -9.57
CA TRP A 55 6.53 1.91 -8.96
C TRP A 55 6.67 0.60 -8.15
N THR A 56 5.59 0.14 -7.52
CA THR A 56 5.58 -1.16 -6.85
C THR A 56 5.57 -2.30 -7.86
N PHE A 57 4.94 -2.12 -9.03
CA PHE A 57 5.00 -3.13 -10.10
C PHE A 57 6.38 -3.19 -10.76
N ALA A 58 7.06 -2.04 -10.89
CA ALA A 58 8.36 -1.95 -11.55
C ALA A 58 9.55 -2.56 -10.77
N ASP A 59 9.40 -2.83 -9.47
CA ASP A 59 10.50 -3.36 -8.66
C ASP A 59 9.99 -4.25 -7.53
N ARG A 60 10.38 -5.52 -7.57
CA ARG A 60 9.99 -6.53 -6.57
C ARG A 60 10.39 -6.14 -5.14
N LYS A 61 11.53 -5.48 -4.94
CA LYS A 61 11.97 -5.06 -3.60
C LYS A 61 11.12 -3.91 -3.06
N ILE A 62 10.59 -3.05 -3.93
CA ILE A 62 9.68 -1.97 -3.54
C ILE A 62 8.30 -2.54 -3.23
N TRP A 63 7.82 -3.49 -4.06
CA TRP A 63 6.61 -4.28 -3.79
C TRP A 63 6.64 -4.92 -2.40
N ASP A 64 7.69 -5.70 -2.09
CA ASP A 64 7.76 -6.45 -0.83
C ASP A 64 7.74 -5.52 0.40
N LYS A 65 8.36 -4.33 0.28
CA LYS A 65 8.34 -3.32 1.35
C LYS A 65 6.95 -2.69 1.50
N ALA A 66 6.30 -2.33 0.39
CA ALA A 66 4.94 -1.78 0.40
C ALA A 66 3.93 -2.81 0.92
N TRP A 67 4.09 -4.08 0.57
CA TRP A 67 3.28 -5.21 1.02
C TRP A 67 3.33 -5.37 2.53
N ARG A 68 4.54 -5.40 3.11
CA ARG A 68 4.71 -5.48 4.58
C ARG A 68 4.13 -4.26 5.28
N LEU A 69 4.34 -3.06 4.73
CA LEU A 69 3.78 -1.83 5.30
C LEU A 69 2.25 -1.88 5.33
N ALA A 70 1.63 -2.31 4.23
CA ALA A 70 0.19 -2.46 4.15
C ALA A 70 -0.34 -3.51 5.14
N ALA A 71 0.37 -4.64 5.28
CA ALA A 71 0.03 -5.69 6.23
C ALA A 71 0.02 -5.19 7.69
N VAL A 72 1.04 -4.41 8.08
CA VAL A 72 1.13 -3.81 9.41
C VAL A 72 -0.02 -2.84 9.68
N PHE A 73 -0.37 -1.98 8.72
CA PHE A 73 -1.48 -1.04 8.91
C PHE A 73 -2.85 -1.74 8.90
N LEU A 74 -3.04 -2.80 8.11
CA LEU A 74 -4.25 -3.60 8.15
C LEU A 74 -4.41 -4.30 9.51
N LEU A 75 -3.32 -4.81 10.07
CA LEU A 75 -3.32 -5.34 11.44
C LEU A 75 -3.66 -4.24 12.46
N GLY A 76 -3.05 -3.07 12.33
CA GLY A 76 -3.33 -1.90 13.16
C GLY A 76 -4.77 -1.39 13.04
N MET A 77 -5.39 -1.52 11.86
CA MET A 77 -6.82 -1.25 11.66
C MET A 77 -7.68 -2.29 12.39
N GLY A 78 -7.34 -3.58 12.27
CA GLY A 78 -8.06 -4.66 12.93
C GLY A 78 -8.03 -4.56 14.46
N ILE A 79 -6.88 -4.24 15.04
CA ILE A 79 -6.75 -3.96 16.48
C ILE A 79 -7.41 -2.63 16.84
N GLY A 80 -7.18 -1.60 16.02
CA GLY A 80 -7.67 -0.25 16.25
C GLY A 80 -9.18 -0.17 16.36
N ILE A 81 -9.93 -0.89 15.50
CA ILE A 81 -11.40 -0.85 15.54
C ILE A 81 -11.98 -1.49 16.81
N LEU A 82 -11.28 -2.46 17.42
CA LEU A 82 -11.68 -3.07 18.70
C LEU A 82 -11.48 -2.12 19.88
N ILE A 83 -10.50 -1.22 19.81
CA ILE A 83 -10.19 -0.25 20.87
C ILE A 83 -10.99 1.04 20.68
N SER A 84 -10.90 1.65 19.49
CA SER A 84 -11.53 2.93 19.18
C SER A 84 -11.63 3.18 17.68
N ARG A 85 -12.79 3.67 17.23
CA ARG A 85 -12.99 4.11 15.84
C ARG A 85 -11.95 5.14 15.38
N LYS A 86 -11.45 5.99 16.29
CA LYS A 86 -10.42 6.98 15.96
C LYS A 86 -9.11 6.30 15.51
N LEU A 87 -8.68 5.26 16.23
CA LEU A 87 -7.45 4.52 15.88
C LEU A 87 -7.60 3.80 14.55
N PHE A 88 -8.77 3.24 14.25
CA PHE A 88 -9.05 2.66 12.93
C PHE A 88 -8.85 3.67 11.80
N PHE A 89 -9.45 4.87 11.91
CA PHE A 89 -9.32 5.90 10.88
C PHE A 89 -7.90 6.46 10.78
N ILE A 90 -7.18 6.59 11.90
CA ILE A 90 -5.77 6.98 11.90
C ILE A 90 -4.95 5.95 11.12
N SER A 91 -5.10 4.65 11.41
CA SER A 91 -4.38 3.58 10.70
C SER A 91 -4.74 3.54 9.21
N LEU A 92 -6.01 3.71 8.86
CA LEU A 92 -6.47 3.81 7.47
C LEU A 92 -5.83 5.00 6.75
N LEU A 93 -5.81 6.17 7.38
CA LEU A 93 -5.20 7.37 6.81
C LEU A 93 -3.71 7.15 6.54
N HIS A 94 -2.98 6.55 7.49
CA HIS A 94 -1.57 6.22 7.32
C HIS A 94 -1.36 5.18 6.22
N LEU A 95 -2.22 4.17 6.10
CA LEU A 95 -2.17 3.20 5.01
C LEU A 95 -2.29 3.88 3.64
N VAL A 96 -3.23 4.81 3.49
CA VAL A 96 -3.43 5.53 2.22
C VAL A 96 -2.24 6.45 1.93
N ILE A 97 -1.85 7.29 2.88
CA ILE A 97 -0.77 8.28 2.69
C ILE A 97 0.55 7.57 2.47
N LEU A 98 0.97 6.70 3.38
CA LEU A 98 2.26 6.02 3.29
C LEU A 98 2.23 4.94 2.21
N GLY A 99 1.11 4.27 1.98
CA GLY A 99 0.97 3.33 0.86
C GLY A 99 1.29 3.99 -0.47
N LEU A 100 0.90 5.25 -0.70
CA LEU A 100 1.23 5.97 -1.93
C LEU A 100 2.62 6.62 -1.88
N LEU A 101 2.93 7.36 -0.82
CA LEU A 101 4.15 8.16 -0.74
C LEU A 101 5.40 7.32 -0.54
N TYR A 102 5.33 6.21 0.21
CA TYR A 102 6.50 5.41 0.54
C TYR A 102 7.11 4.71 -0.70
N PRO A 103 6.33 4.02 -1.56
CA PRO A 103 6.87 3.48 -2.80
C PRO A 103 7.40 4.54 -3.74
N MET A 104 6.71 5.69 -3.87
CA MET A 104 7.20 6.82 -4.67
C MET A 104 8.56 7.31 -4.17
N PHE A 105 8.70 7.48 -2.86
CA PHE A 105 9.94 7.93 -2.24
C PHE A 105 11.07 6.90 -2.45
N LEU A 106 10.81 5.62 -2.19
CA LEU A 106 11.79 4.56 -2.40
C LEU A 106 12.22 4.48 -3.86
N TYR A 107 11.28 4.59 -4.79
CA TYR A 107 11.54 4.54 -6.22
C TYR A 107 12.39 5.73 -6.65
N ARG A 108 12.02 6.96 -6.26
CA ARG A 108 12.80 8.16 -6.56
C ARG A 108 14.21 8.08 -5.99
N ARG A 109 14.37 7.58 -4.76
CA ARG A 109 15.68 7.41 -4.12
C ARG A 109 16.54 6.38 -4.84
N LYS A 110 15.94 5.27 -5.30
CA LYS A 110 16.66 4.20 -6.00
C LYS A 110 17.05 4.63 -7.42
N TYR A 111 16.10 5.13 -8.21
CA TYR A 111 16.28 5.36 -9.65
C TYR A 111 16.57 6.81 -10.04
N GLY A 112 16.51 7.76 -9.09
CA GLY A 112 16.74 9.19 -9.37
C GLY A 112 15.64 9.86 -10.20
N THR A 113 14.53 9.17 -10.44
CA THR A 113 13.38 9.63 -11.22
C THR A 113 12.10 8.95 -10.73
N LEU A 114 10.94 9.49 -11.09
CA LEU A 114 9.64 8.84 -10.92
C LEU A 114 9.10 8.26 -12.24
N ARG A 115 9.84 8.46 -13.33
CA ARG A 115 9.50 7.87 -14.63
C ARG A 115 9.64 6.37 -14.54
N TYR A 116 8.65 5.69 -15.08
CA TYR A 116 8.67 4.27 -15.37
C TYR A 116 8.33 4.12 -16.85
N TRP A 117 8.60 2.95 -17.40
CA TRP A 117 8.12 2.60 -18.72
C TRP A 117 7.29 1.33 -18.59
N LYS A 118 6.39 1.13 -19.55
CA LYS A 118 5.40 0.07 -19.50
C LYS A 118 5.35 -0.58 -20.87
N ASP A 119 5.45 -1.89 -20.88
CA ASP A 119 5.23 -2.71 -22.07
C ASP A 119 3.72 -2.95 -22.28
N VAL A 120 3.40 -3.88 -23.18
CA VAL A 120 2.03 -4.28 -23.47
C VAL A 120 1.39 -4.91 -22.22
N GLY A 121 0.12 -4.59 -21.98
CA GLY A 121 -0.66 -5.15 -20.87
C GLY A 121 -0.79 -4.20 -19.69
N TRP A 122 -1.08 -4.75 -18.51
CA TRP A 122 -1.50 -3.95 -17.35
C TRP A 122 -0.57 -4.08 -16.12
N ILE A 123 0.31 -5.10 -16.06
CA ILE A 123 1.25 -5.33 -14.94
C ILE A 123 2.71 -5.05 -15.33
N ASP A 124 3.09 -5.09 -16.62
CA ASP A 124 4.50 -5.05 -17.06
C ASP A 124 5.09 -3.64 -17.02
N TYR A 125 5.17 -3.09 -15.81
CA TYR A 125 5.90 -1.87 -15.51
C TYR A 125 7.36 -2.22 -15.27
N ARG A 126 8.25 -1.39 -15.80
CA ARG A 126 9.69 -1.57 -15.71
C ARG A 126 10.37 -0.28 -15.29
N PRO A 127 11.50 -0.36 -14.58
CA PRO A 127 12.12 0.82 -14.04
C PRO A 127 12.85 1.64 -15.11
N VAL A 128 12.84 2.96 -14.95
CA VAL A 128 13.73 3.87 -15.69
C VAL A 128 14.70 4.48 -14.68
N ALA A 129 15.99 4.39 -14.95
CA ALA A 129 17.03 4.98 -14.13
C ALA A 129 17.56 6.28 -14.74
N ARG A 130 17.77 7.31 -13.92
CA ARG A 130 18.46 8.54 -14.33
C ARG A 130 19.94 8.43 -13.95
N CYS A 131 20.83 8.55 -14.94
CA CYS A 131 22.26 8.54 -14.69
C CYS A 131 22.67 9.77 -13.88
N ARG A 132 23.43 9.58 -12.80
CA ARG A 132 23.92 10.67 -11.93
C ARG A 132 25.02 11.50 -12.60
N ARG A 133 25.74 10.93 -13.58
CA ARG A 133 26.86 11.59 -14.26
C ARG A 133 26.41 12.44 -15.45
N CYS A 134 25.69 11.85 -16.40
CA CYS A 134 25.29 12.54 -17.63
C CYS A 134 23.79 12.90 -17.70
N GLY A 135 22.98 12.50 -16.71
CA GLY A 135 21.54 12.77 -16.69
C GLY A 135 20.70 11.93 -17.65
N HIS A 136 21.31 11.04 -18.45
CA HIS A 136 20.62 10.15 -19.39
C HIS A 136 19.61 9.24 -18.68
N PHE A 137 18.43 9.05 -19.29
CA PHE A 137 17.40 8.15 -18.78
C PHE A 137 17.49 6.80 -19.50
N GLN A 138 17.76 5.74 -18.76
CA GLN A 138 17.89 4.40 -19.31
C GLN A 138 16.75 3.51 -18.83
N LYS A 139 16.16 2.78 -19.78
CA LYS A 139 15.17 1.75 -19.51
C LYS A 139 15.88 0.51 -18.99
N LEU A 140 15.40 -0.03 -17.88
CA LEU A 140 15.92 -1.28 -17.32
C LEU A 140 14.90 -2.39 -17.53
N ASN A 141 15.40 -3.61 -17.75
CA ASN A 141 14.54 -4.79 -17.88
C ASN A 141 13.91 -5.21 -16.55
N ASP A 142 14.66 -5.09 -15.45
CA ASP A 142 14.21 -5.42 -14.09
C ASP A 142 14.91 -4.50 -13.06
N GLY A 143 14.32 -4.35 -11.88
CA GLY A 143 14.92 -3.68 -10.75
C GLY A 143 16.08 -4.42 -10.09
N ALA A 144 16.24 -5.74 -10.35
CA ALA A 144 17.36 -6.53 -9.85
C ALA A 144 18.70 -6.12 -10.49
N VAL A 145 18.70 -5.86 -11.81
CA VAL A 145 19.90 -5.52 -12.57
C VAL A 145 20.43 -4.10 -12.29
N PHE A 146 19.70 -3.27 -11.55
CA PHE A 146 20.05 -1.88 -11.30
C PHE A 146 21.47 -1.68 -10.75
N LYS A 147 21.95 -2.56 -9.87
CA LYS A 147 23.28 -2.42 -9.26
C LYS A 147 24.43 -2.67 -10.24
N GLU A 148 24.19 -3.52 -11.24
CA GLU A 148 25.20 -3.95 -12.20
C GLU A 148 25.08 -3.19 -13.53
N ALA A 149 23.92 -2.55 -13.77
CA ALA A 149 23.65 -1.79 -14.96
C ALA A 149 24.63 -0.62 -15.12
N ARG A 150 25.08 -0.43 -16.36
CA ARG A 150 25.92 0.68 -16.80
C ARG A 150 25.11 1.60 -17.71
N CYS A 151 25.34 2.90 -17.56
CA CYS A 151 24.74 3.91 -18.40
C CYS A 151 25.17 3.71 -19.86
N GLU A 152 24.22 3.51 -20.77
CA GLU A 152 24.48 3.35 -22.21
C GLU A 152 25.22 4.55 -22.82
N ALA A 153 25.00 5.76 -22.30
CA ALA A 153 25.63 6.97 -22.84
C ALA A 153 27.05 7.25 -22.31
N CYS A 154 27.39 6.84 -21.08
CA CYS A 154 28.66 7.23 -20.44
C CYS A 154 29.39 6.12 -19.67
N GLY A 155 28.87 4.89 -19.69
CA GLY A 155 29.45 3.73 -19.01
C GLY A 155 29.40 3.75 -17.47
N PHE A 156 28.83 4.78 -16.85
CA PHE A 156 28.73 4.93 -15.40
C PHE A 156 27.83 3.84 -14.78
N VAL A 157 28.29 3.19 -13.72
CA VAL A 157 27.53 2.16 -12.99
C VAL A 157 26.49 2.82 -12.08
N PHE A 158 25.25 2.33 -12.08
CA PHE A 158 24.17 2.94 -11.28
C PHE A 158 24.20 2.60 -9.79
N GLY A 159 24.80 1.44 -9.44
CA GLY A 159 24.84 0.86 -8.09
C GLY A 159 25.60 1.65 -7.04
#